data_AF-A0A7L4TI19-F1
#
_entry.id   AF-A0A7L4TI19-F1
#
_cell.length_a   1.000
_cell.length_b   1.000
_cell.length_c   1.000
_cell.angle_alpha   90.00
_cell.angle_beta   90.00
_cell.angle_gamma   90.00
#
_symmetry.space_group_name_H-M   'P 1'
#
loop_
_entity.id
_entity.type
_entity.pdbx_description
1 polymer ?
#
loop_
_entity_poly.entity_id
_entity_poly.type
_entity_poly.pdbx_seq_one_letter_code
_entity_poly.pdbx_strand_id
1 'polypeptide(L)'
;DQSKRFSYFTRYDFIASVHGLKVIEANTDTPVGLVEAAIAQNRLASVHQVENPNEVIDRLVKEAWDQVIKDYQIRSSDTLYFTAANWHDEDKLTAKYLMQHYPQNADYIPLEEIEVRKDGVYDTSGNQINFLYRLY
;
A
#
# COMPACT_ATOMS: atom_id res chain seq x y z
N ASP A 1 0.20 -6.89 25.62
CA ASP A 1 0.47 -5.51 25.19
C ASP A 1 1.27 -5.58 23.89
N GLN A 2 0.58 -5.76 22.75
CA GLN A 2 1.24 -5.82 21.44
C GLN A 2 1.20 -4.41 20.86
N SER A 3 2.36 -3.77 20.79
CA SER A 3 2.52 -2.42 20.26
C SER A 3 1.87 -2.34 18.88
N LYS A 4 0.82 -1.55 18.73
CA LYS A 4 0.29 -1.18 17.41
C LYS A 4 1.45 -0.58 16.61
N ARG A 5 1.70 -1.10 15.40
CA ARG A 5 2.72 -0.52 14.51
C ARG A 5 2.36 0.92 14.21
N PHE A 6 3.37 1.79 14.19
CA PHE A 6 3.19 3.20 13.87
C PHE A 6 2.71 3.39 12.42
N SER A 7 3.27 2.62 11.49
CA SER A 7 2.79 2.50 10.12
C SER A 7 3.20 1.13 9.53
N TYR A 8 2.42 0.62 8.58
CA TYR A 8 2.70 -0.62 7.85
C TYR A 8 3.50 -0.37 6.56
N PHE A 9 3.30 0.78 5.95
CA PHE A 9 3.98 1.21 4.73
C PHE A 9 4.55 2.61 4.98
N THR A 10 5.86 2.79 4.80
CA THR A 10 6.51 4.08 5.04
C THR A 10 7.67 4.25 4.08
N ARG A 11 7.77 5.45 3.50
CA ARG A 11 8.95 5.88 2.76
C ARG A 11 9.76 6.83 3.63
N TYR A 12 11.01 6.49 3.87
CA TYR A 12 11.96 7.39 4.51
C TYR A 12 12.82 8.05 3.45
N ASP A 13 12.93 9.36 3.55
CA ASP A 13 13.76 10.15 2.62
C ASP A 13 15.06 10.49 3.34
N PHE A 14 16.17 10.04 2.77
CA PHE A 14 17.51 10.19 3.35
C PHE A 14 18.41 11.07 2.50
N ILE A 15 19.25 11.87 3.15
CA ILE A 15 20.48 12.39 2.54
C ILE A 15 21.61 11.40 2.82
N ALA A 16 22.20 10.85 1.76
CA ALA A 16 23.37 10.00 1.85
C ALA A 16 24.65 10.83 1.64
N SER A 17 25.66 10.62 2.49
CA SER A 17 26.98 11.25 2.38
C SER A 17 28.09 10.31 2.85
N VAL A 18 29.34 10.73 2.70
CA VAL A 18 30.50 10.02 3.29
C VAL A 18 30.45 9.93 4.83
N HIS A 19 29.62 10.74 5.48
CA HIS A 19 29.38 10.71 6.92
C HIS A 19 28.16 9.87 7.33
N GLY A 20 27.57 9.13 6.39
CA GLY A 20 26.40 8.27 6.60
C GLY A 20 25.08 8.88 6.13
N LEU A 21 23.99 8.30 6.62
CA LEU A 21 22.62 8.67 6.28
C LEU A 21 22.02 9.64 7.30
N LYS A 22 21.27 10.64 6.82
CA LYS A 22 20.42 11.52 7.63
C LYS A 22 19.00 11.46 7.13
N VAL A 23 18.05 11.15 8.01
CA VAL A 23 16.60 11.18 7.71
C VAL A 23 16.16 12.64 7.60
N ILE A 24 15.45 12.97 6.53
CA ILE A 24 14.81 14.28 6.35
C ILE A 24 13.34 14.19 6.75
N GLU A 25 12.65 13.15 6.29
CA GLU A 25 11.24 12.92 6.58
C GLU A 25 10.87 11.44 6.56
N ALA A 26 9.72 11.15 7.17
CA ALA A 26 9.05 9.86 7.13
C ALA A 26 7.65 10.07 6.54
N ASN A 27 7.45 9.62 5.31
CA ASN A 27 6.17 9.65 4.61
C ASN A 27 5.35 8.43 5.01
N THR A 28 4.47 8.60 6.01
CA THR A 28 3.76 7.48 6.67
C THR A 28 2.28 7.39 6.32
N ASP A 29 1.71 8.43 5.71
CA ASP A 29 0.29 8.50 5.32
C ASP A 29 0.08 7.90 3.92
N THR A 30 0.80 8.41 2.92
CA THR A 30 0.76 7.91 1.53
C THR A 30 2.18 7.79 0.95
N PRO A 31 2.89 6.69 1.23
CA PRO A 31 4.24 6.47 0.71
C PRO A 31 4.21 6.13 -0.79
N VAL A 32 4.19 7.15 -1.64
CA VAL A 32 4.33 7.02 -3.11
C VAL A 32 5.76 6.65 -3.50
N GLY A 33 5.99 6.20 -4.74
CA GLY A 33 7.30 5.74 -5.23
C GLY A 33 7.55 4.23 -5.10
N LEU A 34 6.59 3.48 -4.54
CA LEU A 34 6.72 2.04 -4.30
C LEU A 34 6.68 1.24 -5.62
N VAL A 35 5.83 1.62 -6.57
CA VAL A 35 5.69 0.94 -7.87
C VAL A 35 6.96 1.07 -8.69
N GLU A 36 7.58 2.25 -8.69
CA GLU A 36 8.86 2.53 -9.33
C GLU A 36 9.96 1.67 -8.72
N ALA A 37 10.03 1.62 -7.38
CA ALA A 37 11.02 0.83 -6.66
C ALA A 37 10.85 -0.68 -6.90
N ALA A 38 9.61 -1.18 -6.96
CA ALA A 38 9.31 -2.60 -7.13
C ALA A 38 9.46 -3.07 -8.59
N ILE A 39 8.89 -2.32 -9.54
CA ILE A 39 8.75 -2.76 -10.94
C ILE A 39 9.85 -2.14 -11.82
N ALA A 40 9.99 -0.82 -11.80
CA ALA A 40 10.90 -0.13 -12.71
C ALA A 40 12.37 -0.44 -12.38
N GLN A 41 12.72 -0.52 -11.09
CA GLN A 41 14.08 -0.84 -10.66
C GLN A 41 14.53 -2.21 -11.15
N ASN A 42 13.65 -3.22 -11.14
CA ASN A 42 13.98 -4.56 -11.62
C ASN A 42 14.34 -4.53 -13.12
N ARG A 43 13.59 -3.75 -13.91
CA ARG A 43 13.86 -3.57 -15.34
C ARG A 43 15.19 -2.85 -15.56
N LEU A 44 15.46 -1.77 -14.81
CA LEU A 44 16.72 -1.03 -14.91
C LEU A 44 17.92 -1.91 -14.54
N ALA A 45 17.83 -2.63 -13.43
CA ALA A 45 18.87 -3.54 -12.96
C ALA A 45 19.19 -4.62 -14.01
N SER A 46 18.15 -5.21 -14.62
CA SER A 46 18.30 -6.19 -15.70
C SER A 46 18.99 -5.61 -16.95
N VAL A 47 18.60 -4.41 -17.40
CA VAL A 47 19.22 -3.75 -18.56
C VAL A 47 20.70 -3.45 -18.31
N HIS A 48 21.04 -3.03 -17.09
CA HIS A 48 22.41 -2.69 -16.70
C HIS A 48 23.23 -3.87 -16.16
N GLN A 49 22.63 -5.06 -16.06
CA GLN A 49 23.25 -6.27 -15.49
C GLN A 49 23.81 -6.06 -14.08
N VAL A 50 23.07 -5.31 -13.27
CA VAL A 50 23.39 -5.06 -11.86
C VAL A 50 22.36 -5.72 -10.95
N GLU A 51 22.71 -5.89 -9.68
CA GLU A 51 21.77 -6.38 -8.67
C GLU A 51 20.65 -5.35 -8.43
N ASN A 52 19.43 -5.84 -8.25
CA ASN A 52 18.29 -5.00 -7.91
C ASN A 52 18.23 -4.84 -6.38
N PRO A 53 18.51 -3.64 -5.83
CA PRO A 53 18.46 -3.42 -4.37
C PRO A 53 17.05 -3.59 -3.78
N ASN A 54 16.02 -3.61 -4.63
CA ASN A 54 14.62 -3.67 -4.25
C ASN A 54 13.97 -5.04 -4.56
N GLU A 55 14.74 -6.08 -4.88
CA GLU A 55 14.19 -7.39 -5.25
C GLU A 55 13.27 -8.03 -4.20
N VAL A 56 13.42 -7.63 -2.93
CA VAL A 56 12.64 -8.17 -1.80
C VAL A 56 11.33 -7.43 -1.55
N ILE A 57 11.03 -6.33 -2.26
CA ILE A 57 9.88 -5.46 -1.94
C ILE A 57 8.55 -6.22 -1.97
N ASP A 58 8.29 -7.04 -3.00
CA ASP A 58 7.02 -7.78 -3.13
C ASP A 58 6.76 -8.69 -1.91
N ARG A 59 7.82 -9.33 -1.41
CA ARG A 59 7.76 -10.16 -0.19
C ARG A 59 7.46 -9.29 1.04
N LEU A 60 8.12 -8.15 1.19
CA LEU A 60 7.91 -7.25 2.32
C LEU A 60 6.49 -6.66 2.34
N VAL A 61 5.93 -6.33 1.17
CA VAL A 61 4.54 -5.88 1.03
C VAL A 61 3.58 -6.97 1.48
N LYS A 62 3.81 -8.22 1.06
CA LYS A 62 3.00 -9.36 1.51
C LYS A 62 3.09 -9.56 3.03
N GLU A 63 4.29 -9.52 3.60
CA GLU A 63 4.51 -9.64 5.04
C GLU A 63 3.81 -8.51 5.82
N ALA A 64 3.79 -7.29 5.28
CA ALA A 64 3.03 -6.18 5.85
C ALA A 64 1.52 -6.47 5.84
N TRP A 65 0.98 -7.02 4.75
CA TRP A 65 -0.43 -7.43 4.69
C TRP A 65 -0.78 -8.55 5.65
N ASP A 66 0.06 -9.58 5.75
CA ASP A 66 -0.12 -10.67 6.72
C ASP A 66 -0.20 -10.11 8.15
N GLN A 67 0.59 -9.09 8.45
CA GLN A 67 0.54 -8.39 9.73
C GLN A 67 -0.75 -7.55 9.89
N VAL A 68 -1.17 -6.78 8.89
CA VAL A 68 -2.44 -6.01 8.93
C VAL A 68 -3.62 -6.94 9.20
N ILE A 69 -3.69 -8.07 8.50
CA ILE A 69 -4.71 -9.10 8.69
C ILE A 69 -4.77 -9.56 10.15
N LYS A 70 -3.60 -9.84 10.74
CA LYS A 70 -3.49 -10.28 12.13
C LYS A 70 -3.92 -9.19 13.12
N ASP A 71 -3.47 -7.96 12.91
CA ASP A 71 -3.67 -6.84 13.84
C ASP A 71 -5.13 -6.35 13.83
N TYR A 72 -5.80 -6.43 12.68
CA TYR A 72 -7.21 -6.05 12.51
C TYR A 72 -8.17 -7.24 12.51
N GLN A 73 -7.66 -8.46 12.66
CA GLN A 73 -8.45 -9.70 12.68
C GLN A 73 -9.35 -9.86 11.44
N ILE A 74 -8.81 -9.51 10.26
CA ILE A 74 -9.53 -9.59 8.98
C ILE A 74 -9.70 -11.08 8.63
N ARG A 75 -10.95 -11.53 8.51
CA ARG A 75 -11.27 -12.92 8.16
C ARG A 75 -11.18 -13.10 6.66
N SER A 76 -10.92 -14.33 6.21
CA SER A 76 -10.91 -14.66 4.78
C SER A 76 -12.24 -14.43 4.06
N SER A 77 -13.35 -14.26 4.80
CA SER A 77 -14.66 -13.90 4.26
C SER A 77 -14.89 -12.39 4.16
N ASP A 78 -14.05 -11.58 4.81
CA ASP A 78 -14.13 -10.13 4.75
C ASP A 78 -13.41 -9.63 3.50
N THR A 79 -13.87 -8.49 2.97
CA THR A 79 -13.24 -7.81 1.83
C THR A 79 -12.50 -6.58 2.32
N LEU A 80 -11.21 -6.48 1.96
CA LEU A 80 -10.45 -5.23 2.09
C LEU A 80 -10.61 -4.42 0.80
N TYR A 81 -11.23 -3.24 0.91
CA TYR A 81 -11.36 -2.34 -0.23
C TYR A 81 -10.12 -1.46 -0.34
N PHE A 82 -9.65 -1.25 -1.56
CA PHE A 82 -8.60 -0.31 -1.92
C PHE A 82 -9.21 0.87 -2.65
N THR A 83 -8.77 2.08 -2.32
CA THR A 83 -9.30 3.29 -2.95
C THR A 83 -8.23 4.35 -3.17
N ALA A 84 -8.44 5.17 -4.20
CA ALA A 84 -7.70 6.38 -4.54
C ALA A 84 -8.65 7.27 -5.36
N ALA A 85 -8.40 8.58 -5.39
CA ALA A 85 -9.17 9.48 -6.25
C ALA A 85 -8.95 9.13 -7.72
N ASN A 86 -10.01 9.11 -8.52
CA ASN A 86 -9.95 8.56 -9.88
C ASN A 86 -9.09 9.42 -10.84
N TRP A 87 -8.83 10.68 -10.49
CA TRP A 87 -7.98 11.60 -11.23
C TRP A 87 -6.47 11.42 -10.91
N HIS A 88 -6.11 10.64 -9.89
CA HIS A 88 -4.72 10.45 -9.45
C HIS A 88 -4.18 9.07 -9.86
N ASP A 89 -3.61 8.99 -11.06
CA ASP A 89 -3.14 7.72 -11.65
C ASP A 89 -2.01 7.05 -10.83
N GLU A 90 -1.08 7.82 -10.27
CA GLU A 90 0.02 7.28 -9.44
C GLU A 90 -0.50 6.56 -8.21
N ASP A 91 -1.49 7.14 -7.52
CA ASP A 91 -2.08 6.58 -6.31
C ASP A 91 -2.95 5.38 -6.65
N LYS A 92 -3.72 5.46 -7.72
CA LYS A 92 -4.51 4.34 -8.23
C LYS A 92 -3.62 3.14 -8.58
N LEU A 93 -2.50 3.35 -9.26
CA LEU A 93 -1.57 2.28 -9.60
C LEU A 93 -0.85 1.74 -8.36
N THR A 94 -0.49 2.59 -7.41
CA THR A 94 0.11 2.17 -6.15
C THR A 94 -0.88 1.35 -5.30
N ALA A 95 -2.13 1.78 -5.20
CA ALA A 95 -3.18 1.06 -4.50
C ALA A 95 -3.43 -0.31 -5.13
N LYS A 96 -3.47 -0.39 -6.46
CA LYS A 96 -3.62 -1.66 -7.19
C LYS A 96 -2.41 -2.58 -7.04
N TYR A 97 -1.20 -2.03 -7.07
CA TYR A 97 0.02 -2.78 -6.80
C TYR A 97 -0.03 -3.37 -5.38
N LEU A 98 -0.36 -2.57 -4.37
CA LEU A 98 -0.50 -3.06 -2.99
C LEU A 98 -1.60 -4.13 -2.86
N MET A 99 -2.74 -3.93 -3.53
CA MET A 99 -3.86 -4.87 -3.58
C MET A 99 -3.46 -6.23 -4.15
N GLN A 100 -2.63 -6.27 -5.20
CA GLN A 100 -2.24 -7.54 -5.84
C GLN A 100 -1.43 -8.46 -4.91
N HIS A 101 -0.81 -7.90 -3.87
CA HIS A 101 -0.04 -8.63 -2.86
C HIS A 101 -0.85 -8.95 -1.60
N TYR A 102 -2.11 -8.50 -1.52
CA TYR A 102 -3.00 -8.86 -0.44
C TYR A 102 -3.49 -10.31 -0.61
N PRO A 103 -3.36 -11.19 0.40
CA PRO A 103 -3.56 -12.63 0.22
C PRO A 103 -5.02 -13.10 0.40
N GLN A 104 -5.97 -12.22 0.72
CA GLN A 104 -7.39 -12.55 0.92
C GLN A 104 -8.28 -11.77 -0.07
N ASN A 105 -9.59 -11.76 0.14
CA ASN A 105 -10.52 -11.03 -0.72
C ASN A 105 -10.24 -9.52 -0.64
N ALA A 106 -9.98 -8.92 -1.79
CA ALA A 106 -9.86 -7.49 -1.94
C ALA A 106 -10.57 -7.03 -3.20
N ASP A 107 -10.96 -5.75 -3.19
CA ASP A 107 -11.54 -5.10 -4.35
C ASP A 107 -11.05 -3.65 -4.43
N TYR A 108 -11.10 -3.07 -5.62
CA TYR A 108 -10.78 -1.67 -5.86
C TYR A 108 -12.06 -0.88 -6.14
N ILE A 109 -12.26 0.20 -5.38
CA ILE A 109 -13.36 1.16 -5.62
C ILE A 109 -12.79 2.58 -5.72
N PRO A 110 -13.07 3.34 -6.79
CA PRO A 110 -12.71 4.76 -6.84
C PRO A 110 -13.35 5.52 -5.68
N LEU A 111 -12.64 6.51 -5.12
CA LEU A 111 -13.14 7.26 -3.96
C LEU A 111 -14.51 7.90 -4.22
N GLU A 112 -14.73 8.35 -5.45
CA GLU A 112 -15.95 9.01 -5.91
C GLU A 112 -17.16 8.06 -6.01
N GLU A 113 -16.93 6.76 -6.05
CA GLU A 113 -17.98 5.73 -6.12
C GLU A 113 -18.37 5.20 -4.73
N ILE A 114 -17.65 5.59 -3.67
CA ILE A 114 -17.97 5.22 -2.30
C ILE A 114 -19.21 5.97 -1.83
N GLU A 115 -20.22 5.24 -1.37
CA GLU A 115 -21.45 5.82 -0.84
C GLU A 115 -21.39 5.95 0.68
N VAL A 116 -21.51 7.17 1.19
CA VAL A 116 -21.68 7.43 2.63
C VAL A 116 -23.16 7.52 2.95
N ARG A 117 -23.65 6.59 3.75
CA ARG A 117 -25.04 6.55 4.24
C ARG A 117 -25.05 6.80 5.74
N LYS A 118 -26.24 6.95 6.34
CA LYS A 118 -26.38 7.28 7.76
C LYS A 118 -25.77 6.22 8.69
N ASP A 119 -25.76 4.98 8.26
CA ASP A 119 -25.38 3.79 9.02
C ASP A 119 -24.02 3.20 8.63
N GLY A 120 -23.34 3.76 7.62
CA GLY A 120 -22.04 3.27 7.21
C GLY A 120 -21.55 3.78 5.86
N VAL A 121 -20.51 3.11 5.37
CA VAL A 121 -19.85 3.34 4.09
C VAL A 121 -20.10 2.11 3.21
N TYR A 122 -20.47 2.31 1.95
CA TYR A 122 -20.95 1.24 1.07
C TYR A 122 -20.31 1.32 -0.31
N ASP A 123 -20.19 0.16 -0.97
CA ASP A 123 -19.91 0.08 -2.40
C ASP A 123 -21.16 0.32 -3.25
N THR A 124 -20.98 0.40 -4.57
CA THR A 124 -22.06 0.64 -5.54
C THR A 124 -23.06 -0.52 -5.66
N SER A 125 -22.73 -1.70 -5.12
CA SER A 125 -23.65 -2.85 -5.01
C SER A 125 -24.42 -2.86 -3.69
N GLY A 126 -24.14 -1.91 -2.79
CA GLY A 126 -24.77 -1.79 -1.48
C GLY A 126 -24.16 -2.68 -0.40
N ASN A 127 -22.99 -3.29 -0.63
CA ASN A 127 -22.26 -3.99 0.43
C ASN A 127 -21.56 -2.97 1.34
N GLN A 128 -21.55 -3.23 2.64
CA GLN A 128 -20.90 -2.34 3.61
C GLN A 128 -19.38 -2.54 3.59
N ILE A 129 -18.64 -1.44 3.45
CA ILE A 129 -17.18 -1.40 3.49
C ILE A 129 -16.73 -1.33 4.96
N ASN A 130 -16.22 -2.45 5.47
CA ASN A 130 -15.72 -2.55 6.85
C ASN A 130 -14.20 -2.34 6.97
N PHE A 131 -13.46 -2.62 5.89
CA PHE A 131 -12.02 -2.43 5.81
C PHE A 131 -11.68 -1.66 4.54
N LEU A 132 -10.92 -0.57 4.70
CA LEU A 132 -10.55 0.32 3.61
C LEU A 132 -9.07 0.70 3.74
N TYR A 133 -8.30 0.46 2.67
CA TYR A 133 -6.99 1.03 2.46
C TYR A 133 -7.11 2.17 1.44
N ARG A 134 -6.58 3.35 1.78
CA ARG A 134 -6.68 4.53 0.93
C ARG A 134 -5.32 5.08 0.54
N LEU A 135 -5.27 5.65 -0.65
CA LEU A 135 -4.33 6.68 -1.06
C LEU A 135 -5.15 7.93 -1.47
N TYR A 136 -4.51 9.04 -1.85
CA TYR A 136 -5.21 10.32 -2.08
C TYR A 136 -6.13 10.29 -3.31
#